data_AF-A0A4D6L239-F1
#
_entry.id   AF-A0A4D6L239-F1
#
_cell.length_a   1.000
_cell.length_b   1.000
_cell.length_c   1.000
_cell.angle_alpha   90.00
_cell.angle_beta   90.00
_cell.angle_gamma   90.00
#
_symmetry.space_group_name_H-M   'P 1'
#
loop_
_entity.id
_entity.type
_entity.pdbx_description
1 polymer ?
#
loop_
_entity_poly.entity_id
_entity_poly.type
_entity_poly.pdbx_seq_one_letter_code
_entity_poly.pdbx_strand_id
1 'polypeptide(L)'
;MAGATSLNLWGILSESKRIIDAHSRHFLALSVIFLLPLSFSIIVSPFLFPLLSPHQSQNTHLQLSSQTLTLTPFSLPLILFLLSLPLFSLCALASITHSVFHGFFGRPVKLPSALLSIPPSLPRLILTTFLSHFLLFSLSLPLPFLLLRLSLASPLILTASTLLLLALLLALLYLRVSWSLAPVIVVAESTWGLQPLRRSASLVSGMTPVAASSFLFFASLQALLLWTAFLLRSDGWAWKDWAFITQIVLTSTLLMILMLYRAAADTVLYMYCKAVHGELAVDIAQEFAWQYVCLPFDDGKVPHVVSVVHV
;
A
#
# COMPACT_ATOMS: atom_id res chain seq x y z
N MET A 1 -16.82 -24.03 -21.23
CA MET A 1 -17.14 -23.66 -19.83
C MET A 1 -16.04 -24.21 -18.93
N ALA A 2 -14.93 -23.48 -18.79
CA ALA A 2 -13.92 -23.73 -17.77
C ALA A 2 -14.26 -22.82 -16.58
N GLY A 3 -14.33 -23.43 -15.39
CA GLY A 3 -15.00 -22.86 -14.22
C GLY A 3 -14.53 -21.45 -13.87
N ALA A 4 -15.50 -20.59 -13.59
CA ALA A 4 -15.31 -19.44 -12.72
C ALA A 4 -14.90 -19.97 -11.33
N THR A 5 -13.63 -20.36 -11.19
CA THR A 5 -13.03 -20.61 -9.87
C THR A 5 -13.23 -19.33 -9.09
N SER A 6 -13.93 -19.40 -7.97
CA SER A 6 -14.07 -18.30 -7.04
C SER A 6 -12.70 -17.63 -6.87
N LEU A 7 -12.64 -16.34 -7.18
CA LEU A 7 -11.42 -15.55 -7.08
C LEU A 7 -11.03 -15.48 -5.60
N ASN A 8 -10.22 -16.44 -5.19
CA ASN A 8 -9.78 -16.60 -3.80
C ASN A 8 -8.47 -15.86 -3.59
N LEU A 9 -8.22 -15.43 -2.34
CA LEU A 9 -6.97 -14.80 -1.93
C LEU A 9 -5.73 -15.60 -2.36
N TRP A 10 -5.81 -16.93 -2.33
CA TRP A 10 -4.73 -17.81 -2.79
C TRP A 10 -4.41 -17.63 -4.28
N GLY A 11 -5.43 -17.43 -5.13
CA GLY A 11 -5.24 -17.17 -6.55
C GLY A 11 -4.44 -15.89 -6.77
N ILE A 12 -4.81 -14.81 -6.07
CA ILE A 12 -4.10 -13.53 -6.11
C ILE A 12 -2.63 -13.71 -5.68
N LEU A 13 -2.40 -14.35 -4.53
CA LEU A 13 -1.03 -14.58 -4.03
C LEU A 13 -0.19 -15.46 -4.96
N SER A 14 -0.77 -16.53 -5.49
CA SER A 14 -0.08 -17.44 -6.41
C SER A 14 0.32 -16.75 -7.70
N GLU A 15 -0.54 -15.87 -8.22
CA GLU A 15 -0.31 -15.15 -9.45
C GLU A 15 0.70 -14.01 -9.26
N SER A 16 0.59 -13.27 -8.15
CA SER A 16 1.62 -12.30 -7.75
C SER A 16 3.00 -12.97 -7.60
N LYS A 17 3.06 -14.15 -6.97
CA LYS A 17 4.29 -14.93 -6.85
C LYS A 17 4.82 -15.36 -8.21
N ARG A 18 3.97 -15.88 -9.09
CA ARG A 18 4.34 -16.30 -10.45
C ARG A 18 4.99 -15.16 -11.24
N ILE A 19 4.40 -13.96 -11.20
CA ILE A 19 4.91 -12.79 -11.92
C ILE A 19 6.25 -12.31 -11.34
N ILE A 20 6.36 -12.28 -10.00
CA ILE A 20 7.61 -11.89 -9.33
C ILE A 20 8.72 -12.89 -9.64
N ASP A 21 8.45 -14.19 -9.56
CA ASP A 21 9.45 -15.24 -9.79
C ASP A 21 9.94 -15.23 -11.25
N ALA A 22 9.05 -14.99 -12.22
CA ALA A 22 9.39 -14.89 -13.64
C ALA A 22 10.38 -13.75 -13.96
N HIS A 23 10.35 -12.66 -13.20
CA HIS A 23 11.22 -11.50 -13.38
C HIS A 23 11.94 -11.09 -12.09
N SER A 24 12.34 -12.09 -11.29
CA SER A 24 12.83 -11.91 -9.91
C SER A 24 13.99 -10.92 -9.79
N ARG A 25 14.96 -10.95 -10.72
CA ARG A 25 16.11 -10.02 -10.72
C ARG A 25 15.69 -8.55 -10.87
N HIS A 26 14.68 -8.29 -11.70
CA HIS A 26 14.17 -6.94 -11.93
C HIS A 26 13.39 -6.43 -10.71
N PHE A 27 12.49 -7.26 -10.17
CA PHE A 27 11.73 -6.90 -8.96
C PHE A 27 12.63 -6.74 -7.73
N LEU A 28 13.67 -7.57 -7.61
CA LEU A 28 14.68 -7.43 -6.56
C LEU A 28 15.47 -6.13 -6.71
N ALA A 29 15.88 -5.77 -7.93
CA ALA A 29 16.56 -4.50 -8.17
C ALA A 29 15.68 -3.29 -7.79
N LEU A 30 14.41 -3.27 -8.20
CA LEU A 30 13.46 -2.23 -7.80
C LEU A 30 13.26 -2.17 -6.28
N SER A 31 13.19 -3.33 -5.63
CA SER A 31 13.05 -3.43 -4.18
C SER A 31 14.27 -2.88 -3.46
N VAL A 32 15.48 -3.22 -3.91
CA VAL A 32 16.73 -2.71 -3.33
C VAL A 32 16.87 -1.20 -3.52
N ILE A 33 16.42 -0.65 -4.65
CA ILE A 33 16.53 0.79 -4.94
C ILE A 33 15.53 1.61 -4.11
N PHE A 34 14.26 1.17 -3.99
CA PHE A 34 13.20 1.98 -3.39
C PHE A 34 12.67 1.45 -2.06
N LEU A 35 12.45 0.13 -1.92
CA LEU A 35 11.84 -0.47 -0.74
C LEU A 35 12.83 -0.76 0.39
N LEU A 36 14.09 -1.06 0.07
CA LEU A 36 15.13 -1.30 1.08
C LEU A 36 15.44 -0.03 1.89
N PRO A 37 15.71 1.14 1.27
CA PRO A 37 15.94 2.37 2.04
C PRO A 37 14.74 2.75 2.90
N LEU A 38 13.53 2.53 2.38
CA LEU A 38 12.28 2.81 3.09
C LEU A 38 12.08 1.88 4.29
N SER A 39 12.20 0.57 4.10
CA SER A 39 12.00 -0.43 5.18
C SER A 39 13.02 -0.26 6.30
N PHE A 40 14.30 -0.02 5.95
CA PHE A 40 15.35 0.27 6.91
C PHE A 40 15.03 1.54 7.70
N SER A 41 14.60 2.60 7.01
CA SER A 41 14.23 3.87 7.64
C SER A 41 13.05 3.72 8.60
N ILE A 42 12.04 2.91 8.28
CA ILE A 42 10.89 2.64 9.17
C ILE A 42 11.33 1.94 10.46
N ILE A 43 12.19 0.93 10.35
CA ILE A 43 12.65 0.14 11.51
C ILE A 43 13.60 0.95 12.40
N VAL A 44 14.45 1.78 11.78
CA VAL A 44 15.48 2.55 12.49
C VAL A 44 14.93 3.90 13.01
N SER A 45 13.88 4.45 12.40
CA SER A 45 13.22 5.70 12.82
C SER A 45 12.93 5.81 14.33
N PRO A 46 12.32 4.82 15.00
CA PRO A 46 12.06 4.92 16.44
C PRO A 46 13.34 5.00 17.30
N PHE A 47 14.48 4.52 16.78
CA PHE A 47 15.78 4.63 17.44
C PHE A 47 16.47 5.97 17.16
N LEU A 48 16.24 6.57 15.98
CA LEU A 48 16.79 7.86 15.60
C LEU A 48 16.05 9.03 16.24
N PHE A 49 14.74 8.94 16.42
CA PHE A 49 13.93 10.05 16.94
C PHE A 49 14.41 10.60 18.30
N PRO A 50 14.78 9.75 19.29
CA PRO A 50 15.35 10.22 20.56
C PRO A 50 16.76 10.82 20.43
N LEU A 51 17.55 10.39 19.44
CA LEU A 51 18.90 10.90 19.20
C LEU A 51 18.90 12.27 18.52
N LEU A 52 17.92 12.53 17.66
CA LEU A 52 17.76 13.81 16.96
C LEU A 52 16.97 14.86 17.79
N SER A 53 16.31 14.45 18.88
CA SER A 53 15.63 15.34 19.83
C SER A 53 16.19 15.14 21.25
N PRO A 54 17.37 15.71 21.56
CA PRO A 54 18.08 15.45 22.82
C PRO A 54 17.44 16.08 24.07
N HIS A 55 16.26 16.70 24.00
CA HIS A 55 15.77 17.56 25.08
C HIS A 55 14.78 16.93 26.07
N GLN A 56 14.69 15.60 26.13
CA GLN A 56 13.80 14.92 27.09
C GLN A 56 14.53 13.88 27.95
N SER A 57 15.75 14.20 28.39
CA SER A 57 16.42 13.43 29.44
C SER A 57 17.05 14.36 30.48
N GLN A 58 16.22 14.96 31.31
CA GLN A 58 16.56 15.24 32.71
C GLN A 58 15.27 15.54 33.49
N ASN A 59 15.04 14.76 34.54
CA ASN A 59 14.09 14.98 35.62
C ASN A 59 12.66 14.42 35.43
N THR A 60 12.57 13.08 35.40
CA THR A 60 11.39 12.36 35.90
C THR A 60 11.33 12.45 37.43
N HIS A 61 10.94 13.61 37.95
CA HIS A 61 10.35 13.71 39.29
C HIS A 61 9.54 15.01 39.36
N LEU A 62 8.21 14.87 39.32
CA LEU A 62 7.22 15.86 39.76
C LEU A 62 7.30 17.27 39.14
N GLN A 63 6.53 17.53 38.08
CA GLN A 63 5.80 18.80 37.97
C GLN A 63 4.65 18.71 36.97
N LEU A 64 3.47 18.46 37.55
CA LEU A 64 2.16 18.65 36.94
C LEU A 64 1.86 20.16 37.00
N SER A 65 2.53 20.96 36.16
CA SER A 65 2.23 22.39 36.02
C SER A 65 2.78 22.90 34.67
N SER A 66 1.89 23.52 33.90
CA SER A 66 2.20 24.34 32.72
C SER A 66 3.04 23.68 31.60
N GLN A 67 2.45 22.76 30.83
CA GLN A 67 2.93 22.50 29.47
C GLN A 67 2.45 23.64 28.56
N THR A 68 3.23 24.71 28.49
CA THR A 68 3.25 25.52 27.26
C THR A 68 3.77 24.61 26.15
N LEU A 69 2.93 24.37 25.15
CA LEU A 69 3.29 23.71 23.89
C LEU A 69 4.40 24.53 23.21
N THR A 70 5.64 24.34 23.64
CA THR A 70 6.81 24.82 22.93
C THR A 70 6.97 23.91 21.72
N LEU A 71 6.41 24.36 20.59
CA LEU A 71 6.67 23.79 19.27
C LEU A 71 8.18 23.93 19.01
N THR A 72 8.93 22.89 19.38
CA THR A 72 10.33 22.79 19.00
C THR A 72 10.38 22.80 17.47
N PRO A 73 11.21 23.65 16.84
CA PRO A 73 11.32 23.65 15.40
C PRO A 73 11.90 22.31 14.98
N PHE A 74 11.12 21.50 14.27
CA PHE A 74 11.62 20.29 13.63
C PHE A 74 12.88 20.65 12.84
N SER A 75 14.00 19.98 13.13
CA SER A 75 15.24 20.25 12.43
C SER A 75 15.04 19.97 10.93
N LEU A 76 15.48 20.89 10.07
CA LEU A 76 15.43 20.75 8.60
C LEU A 76 15.81 19.33 8.11
N PRO A 77 16.88 18.66 8.60
CA PRO A 77 17.21 17.30 8.18
C PRO A 77 16.13 16.26 8.54
N LEU A 78 15.46 16.41 9.69
CA LEU A 78 14.38 15.51 10.10
C LEU A 78 13.15 15.68 9.18
N ILE A 79 12.84 16.91 8.78
CA ILE A 79 11.75 17.20 7.83
C ILE A 79 12.07 16.58 6.46
N LEU A 80 13.29 16.76 5.95
CA LEU A 80 13.72 16.17 4.68
C LEU A 80 13.67 14.63 4.73
N PHE A 81 14.12 14.03 5.83
CA PHE A 81 14.03 12.59 6.04
C PHE A 81 12.58 12.11 6.02
N LEU A 82 11.69 12.75 6.78
CA LEU A 82 10.27 12.41 6.82
C LEU A 82 9.58 12.60 5.47
N LEU A 83 9.98 13.60 4.67
CA LEU A 83 9.45 13.83 3.33
C LEU A 83 9.98 12.82 2.31
N SER A 84 11.21 12.32 2.49
CA SER A 84 11.79 11.32 1.59
C SER A 84 11.08 9.96 1.66
N LEU A 85 10.59 9.56 2.83
CA LEU A 85 9.87 8.30 3.06
C LEU A 85 8.65 8.11 2.13
N PRO A 86 7.66 9.02 2.09
CA PRO A 86 6.53 8.88 1.19
C PRO A 86 6.96 8.95 -0.27
N LEU A 87 7.98 9.75 -0.63
CA LEU A 87 8.49 9.80 -2.00
C LEU A 87 9.04 8.43 -2.45
N PHE A 88 9.87 7.79 -1.63
CA PHE A 88 10.37 6.43 -1.92
C PHE A 88 9.23 5.41 -2.04
N SER A 89 8.21 5.51 -1.18
CA SER A 89 7.02 4.64 -1.23
C SER A 89 6.24 4.79 -2.54
N LEU A 90 5.99 6.04 -2.97
CA LEU A 90 5.24 6.32 -4.20
C LEU A 90 6.04 5.91 -5.43
N CYS A 91 7.35 6.15 -5.45
CA CYS A 91 8.25 5.68 -6.52
C CYS A 91 8.29 4.16 -6.63
N ALA A 92 8.37 3.46 -5.48
CA ALA A 92 8.29 1.99 -5.45
C ALA A 92 6.95 1.51 -6.01
N LEU A 93 5.84 2.09 -5.56
CA LEU A 93 4.51 1.71 -6.01
C LEU A 93 4.33 1.94 -7.52
N ALA A 94 4.74 3.10 -8.04
CA ALA A 94 4.66 3.40 -9.48
C ALA A 94 5.49 2.42 -10.34
N SER A 95 6.73 2.16 -9.94
CA SER A 95 7.63 1.28 -10.71
C SER A 95 7.22 -0.20 -10.62
N ILE A 96 6.78 -0.67 -9.45
CA ILE A 96 6.31 -2.05 -9.26
C ILE A 96 4.99 -2.27 -9.98
N THR A 97 4.02 -1.35 -9.84
CA THR A 97 2.71 -1.48 -10.52
C THR A 97 2.86 -1.52 -12.03
N HIS A 98 3.69 -0.64 -12.60
CA HIS A 98 4.03 -0.66 -14.02
C HIS A 98 4.72 -1.97 -14.43
N SER A 99 5.64 -2.47 -13.62
CA SER A 99 6.35 -3.73 -13.90
C SER A 99 5.44 -4.96 -13.82
N VAL A 100 4.54 -5.03 -12.84
CA VAL A 100 3.56 -6.13 -12.71
C VAL A 100 2.53 -6.07 -13.82
N PHE A 101 2.08 -4.88 -14.23
CA PHE A 101 1.19 -4.71 -15.38
C PHE A 101 1.82 -5.32 -16.64
N HIS A 102 3.05 -4.97 -16.98
CA HIS A 102 3.76 -5.56 -18.13
C HIS A 102 4.04 -7.06 -17.96
N GLY A 103 4.36 -7.52 -16.74
CA GLY A 103 4.57 -8.93 -16.44
C GLY A 103 3.30 -9.77 -16.59
N PHE A 104 2.14 -9.22 -16.25
CA PHE A 104 0.83 -9.86 -16.43
C PHE A 104 0.54 -10.11 -17.92
N PHE A 105 0.88 -9.16 -18.79
CA PHE A 105 0.76 -9.30 -20.25
C PHE A 105 1.90 -10.07 -20.91
N GLY A 106 2.84 -10.64 -20.14
CA GLY A 106 3.95 -11.45 -20.65
C GLY A 106 5.01 -10.66 -21.43
N ARG A 107 5.07 -9.34 -21.28
CA ARG A 107 6.08 -8.50 -21.97
C ARG A 107 7.41 -8.49 -21.20
N PRO A 108 8.55 -8.39 -21.91
CA PRO A 108 9.85 -8.28 -21.25
C PRO A 108 9.91 -7.01 -20.41
N VAL A 109 9.97 -7.16 -19.08
CA VAL A 109 10.02 -6.05 -18.14
C VAL A 109 11.44 -5.47 -18.11
N LYS A 110 11.57 -4.19 -18.47
CA LYS A 110 12.86 -3.46 -18.43
C LYS A 110 12.88 -2.47 -17.27
N LEU A 111 13.97 -2.44 -16.49
CA LEU A 111 14.23 -1.45 -15.43
C LEU A 111 14.05 0.00 -15.90
N PRO A 112 14.68 0.46 -17.00
CA PRO A 112 14.58 1.87 -17.39
C PRO A 112 13.15 2.32 -17.70
N SER A 113 12.33 1.48 -18.34
CA SER A 113 10.92 1.81 -18.59
C SER A 113 10.11 1.95 -17.29
N ALA A 114 10.40 1.12 -16.28
CA ALA A 114 9.74 1.21 -14.98
C ALA A 114 10.17 2.45 -14.18
N LEU A 115 11.40 2.93 -14.35
CA LEU A 115 11.86 4.19 -13.75
C LEU A 115 11.31 5.42 -14.49
N LEU A 116 11.20 5.35 -15.82
CA LEU A 116 10.69 6.46 -16.64
C LEU A 116 9.18 6.70 -16.46
N SER A 117 8.41 5.71 -15.99
CA SER A 117 6.99 5.86 -15.68
C SER A 117 6.71 6.61 -14.35
N ILE A 118 7.73 6.78 -13.50
CA ILE A 118 7.63 7.47 -12.21
C ILE A 118 7.34 8.98 -12.36
N PRO A 119 8.13 9.78 -13.09
CA PRO A 119 7.93 11.23 -13.16
C PRO A 119 6.52 11.69 -13.55
N PRO A 120 5.83 11.10 -14.56
CA PRO A 120 4.48 11.53 -14.90
C PRO A 120 3.44 11.11 -13.85
N SER A 121 3.65 10.00 -13.13
CA SER A 121 2.68 9.45 -12.16
C SER A 121 2.81 10.05 -10.77
N LEU A 122 4.00 10.53 -10.39
CA LEU A 122 4.31 11.07 -9.07
C LEU A 122 3.38 12.22 -8.61
N PRO A 123 3.12 13.30 -9.39
CA PRO A 123 2.23 14.37 -8.92
C PRO A 123 0.78 13.88 -8.73
N ARG A 124 0.32 12.95 -9.58
CA ARG A 124 -0.99 12.32 -9.44
C ARG A 124 -1.08 11.49 -8.16
N LEU A 125 -0.06 10.69 -7.91
CA LEU A 125 0.05 9.84 -6.74
C LEU A 125 0.12 10.66 -5.45
N ILE A 126 0.90 11.74 -5.42
CA ILE A 126 0.94 12.65 -4.27
C ILE A 126 -0.45 13.21 -4.00
N LEU A 127 -1.12 13.78 -5.01
CA LEU A 127 -2.42 14.42 -4.83
C LEU A 127 -3.46 13.43 -4.30
N THR A 128 -3.53 12.24 -4.89
CA THR A 128 -4.53 11.22 -4.55
C THR A 128 -4.27 10.59 -3.19
N THR A 129 -3.00 10.30 -2.87
CA THR A 129 -2.63 9.81 -1.54
C THR A 129 -2.84 10.87 -0.47
N PHE A 130 -2.47 12.12 -0.71
CA PHE A 130 -2.75 13.24 0.20
C PHE A 130 -4.25 13.37 0.48
N LEU A 131 -5.06 13.36 -0.57
CA LEU A 131 -6.51 13.51 -0.45
C LEU A 131 -7.15 12.33 0.29
N SER A 132 -6.70 11.09 0.02
CA SER A 132 -7.17 9.90 0.74
C SER A 132 -6.82 9.95 2.24
N HIS A 133 -5.60 10.39 2.59
CA HIS A 133 -5.17 10.51 3.97
C HIS A 133 -5.89 11.64 4.69
N PHE A 134 -6.10 12.78 4.01
CA PHE A 134 -6.86 13.91 4.55
C PHE A 134 -8.31 13.51 4.87
N LEU A 135 -8.98 12.79 3.97
CA LEU A 135 -10.35 12.29 4.19
C LEU A 135 -10.43 11.33 5.38
N LEU A 136 -9.47 10.41 5.50
CA LEU A 136 -9.45 9.45 6.59
C LEU A 136 -9.07 10.09 7.93
N PHE A 137 -8.17 11.05 7.90
CA PHE A 137 -7.83 11.85 9.07
C PHE A 137 -9.05 12.64 9.56
N SER A 138 -9.76 13.32 8.65
CA SER A 138 -10.99 14.05 8.95
C SER A 138 -12.06 13.14 9.58
N LEU A 139 -12.27 11.94 9.03
CA LEU A 139 -13.21 10.96 9.57
C LEU A 139 -12.75 10.35 10.91
N SER A 140 -11.43 10.34 11.19
CA SER A 140 -10.86 9.84 12.43
C SER A 140 -10.84 10.86 13.58
N LEU A 141 -11.04 12.16 13.29
CA LEU A 141 -11.06 13.24 14.28
C LEU A 141 -11.97 13.01 15.50
N PRO A 142 -13.18 12.40 15.38
CA PRO A 142 -14.02 12.12 16.54
C PRO A 142 -13.55 10.94 17.42
N LEU A 143 -12.62 10.08 16.99
CA LEU A 143 -12.14 8.93 17.79
C LEU A 143 -11.61 9.33 19.18
N PRO A 144 -10.62 10.26 19.32
CA PRO A 144 -10.06 10.59 20.62
C PRO A 144 -11.12 11.16 21.57
N PHE A 145 -12.07 11.94 21.05
CA PHE A 145 -13.18 12.48 21.84
C PHE A 145 -14.12 11.37 22.33
N LEU A 146 -14.39 10.37 21.49
CA LEU A 146 -15.21 9.22 21.86
C LEU A 146 -14.51 8.33 22.90
N LEU A 147 -13.20 8.16 22.76
CA LEU A 147 -12.37 7.39 23.69
C LEU A 147 -12.27 8.06 25.07
N LEU A 148 -12.15 9.40 25.10
CA LEU A 148 -12.20 10.17 26.35
C LEU A 148 -13.56 10.03 27.04
N ARG A 149 -14.65 10.10 26.28
CA ARG A 149 -16.00 9.93 26.84
C ARG A 149 -16.22 8.52 27.40
N LEU A 150 -15.59 7.50 26.83
CA LEU A 150 -15.64 6.13 27.36
C LEU A 150 -15.09 6.05 28.79
N SER A 151 -14.05 6.81 29.11
CA SER A 151 -13.39 6.80 30.42
C SER A 151 -14.16 7.53 31.53
N LEU A 152 -15.12 8.40 31.19
CA LEU A 152 -15.90 9.21 32.14
C LEU A 152 -17.40 8.85 32.18
N ALA A 153 -17.84 7.83 31.43
CA ALA A 153 -19.25 7.58 31.16
C ALA A 153 -19.97 6.71 32.20
N SER A 154 -21.26 6.98 32.37
CA SER A 154 -22.23 6.08 33.03
C SER A 154 -22.47 4.82 32.17
N PRO A 155 -22.99 3.71 32.73
CA PRO A 155 -23.05 2.42 32.02
C PRO A 155 -23.88 2.45 30.72
N LEU A 156 -24.94 3.27 30.63
CA LEU A 156 -25.71 3.43 29.38
C LEU A 156 -24.95 4.24 28.31
N ILE A 157 -24.20 5.26 28.73
CA ILE A 157 -23.40 6.08 27.80
C ILE A 157 -22.20 5.28 27.30
N LEU A 158 -21.66 4.39 28.15
CA LEU A 158 -20.56 3.48 27.80
C LEU A 158 -20.95 2.56 26.65
N THR A 159 -22.09 1.85 26.75
CA THR A 159 -22.53 0.92 25.70
C THR A 159 -22.78 1.62 24.37
N ALA A 160 -23.48 2.77 24.38
CA ALA A 160 -23.69 3.57 23.17
C ALA A 160 -22.36 4.07 22.56
N SER A 161 -21.43 4.54 23.40
CA SER A 161 -20.11 5.03 22.96
C SER A 161 -19.27 3.90 22.33
N THR A 162 -19.27 2.70 22.93
CA THR A 162 -18.55 1.53 22.38
C THR A 162 -19.10 1.09 21.02
N LEU A 163 -20.43 1.04 20.85
CA LEU A 163 -21.06 0.68 19.58
C LEU A 163 -20.73 1.70 18.49
N LEU A 164 -20.78 2.99 18.81
CA LEU A 164 -20.40 4.06 17.87
C LEU A 164 -18.92 3.98 17.50
N LEU A 165 -18.04 3.68 18.46
CA LEU A 165 -16.60 3.52 18.22
C LEU A 165 -16.34 2.35 17.27
N LEU A 166 -16.98 1.22 17.55
CA LEU A 166 -16.88 0.03 16.71
C LEU A 166 -17.39 0.31 15.30
N ALA A 167 -18.56 0.93 15.16
CA ALA A 167 -19.13 1.30 13.86
C ALA A 167 -18.19 2.25 13.08
N LEU A 168 -17.59 3.23 13.75
CA LEU A 168 -16.64 4.16 13.14
C LEU A 168 -15.34 3.45 12.69
N LEU A 169 -14.81 2.54 13.50
CA LEU A 169 -13.64 1.73 13.15
C LEU A 169 -13.91 0.82 11.95
N LEU A 170 -15.07 0.16 11.92
CA LEU A 170 -15.49 -0.65 10.77
C LEU A 170 -15.67 0.21 9.51
N ALA A 171 -16.26 1.40 9.64
CA ALA A 171 -16.39 2.34 8.51
C ALA A 171 -15.02 2.78 7.97
N LEU A 172 -14.08 3.12 8.85
CA LEU A 172 -12.71 3.47 8.47
C LEU A 172 -11.98 2.31 7.79
N LEU A 173 -12.12 1.08 8.32
CA LEU A 173 -11.56 -0.13 7.73
C LEU A 173 -12.15 -0.38 6.34
N TYR A 174 -13.47 -0.30 6.20
CA TYR A 174 -14.17 -0.46 4.93
C TYR A 174 -13.69 0.56 3.89
N LEU A 175 -13.55 1.83 4.29
CA LEU A 175 -13.07 2.90 3.42
C LEU A 175 -11.61 2.65 3.00
N ARG A 176 -10.76 2.23 3.95
CA ARG A 176 -9.35 1.87 3.69
C ARG A 176 -9.23 0.72 2.71
N VAL A 177 -10.03 -0.34 2.87
CA VAL A 177 -10.05 -1.48 1.94
C VAL A 177 -10.57 -1.04 0.57
N SER A 178 -11.67 -0.27 0.53
CA SER A 178 -12.27 0.22 -0.72
C SER A 178 -11.33 1.13 -1.52
N TRP A 179 -10.44 1.86 -0.85
CA TRP A 179 -9.45 2.75 -1.47
C TRP A 179 -8.05 2.14 -1.60
N SER A 180 -7.89 0.85 -1.31
CA SER A 180 -6.59 0.16 -1.42
C SER A 180 -6.04 0.14 -2.85
N LEU A 181 -6.91 0.07 -3.86
CA LEU A 181 -6.55 0.05 -5.28
C LEU A 181 -6.38 1.44 -5.90
N ALA A 182 -6.80 2.51 -5.20
CA ALA A 182 -6.72 3.87 -5.72
C ALA A 182 -5.33 4.27 -6.24
N PRO A 183 -4.21 4.02 -5.54
CA PRO A 183 -2.91 4.41 -6.06
C PRO A 183 -2.45 3.53 -7.24
N VAL A 184 -2.93 2.29 -7.36
CA VAL A 184 -2.69 1.45 -8.55
C VAL A 184 -3.43 2.02 -9.76
N ILE A 185 -4.70 2.41 -9.59
CA ILE A 185 -5.55 3.03 -10.63
C ILE A 185 -4.92 4.32 -11.15
N VAL A 186 -4.32 5.11 -10.27
CA VAL A 186 -3.64 6.36 -10.66
C VAL A 186 -2.46 6.11 -11.59
N VAL A 187 -1.72 5.01 -11.37
CA VAL A 187 -0.59 4.64 -12.23
C VAL A 187 -1.09 4.02 -13.53
N ALA A 188 -2.07 3.11 -13.46
CA ALA A 188 -2.58 2.38 -14.62
C ALA A 188 -3.45 3.23 -15.55
N GLU A 189 -4.39 4.01 -15.01
CA GLU A 189 -5.38 4.78 -15.78
C GLU A 189 -4.98 6.26 -15.92
N SER A 190 -3.86 6.69 -15.34
CA SER A 190 -3.36 8.07 -15.39
C SER A 190 -4.36 9.14 -14.92
N THR A 191 -5.30 8.77 -14.04
CA THR A 191 -6.35 9.66 -13.52
C THR A 191 -5.88 10.51 -12.33
N TRP A 192 -6.54 11.66 -12.12
CA TRP A 192 -6.15 12.64 -11.09
C TRP A 192 -7.26 12.84 -10.03
N GLY A 193 -6.88 13.22 -8.81
CA GLY A 193 -7.80 13.74 -7.79
C GLY A 193 -8.74 12.71 -7.13
N LEU A 194 -10.04 13.02 -7.05
CA LEU A 194 -11.04 12.15 -6.41
C LEU A 194 -11.55 11.02 -7.33
N GLN A 195 -11.37 11.17 -8.64
CA GLN A 195 -11.78 10.19 -9.64
C GLN A 195 -11.24 8.77 -9.36
N PRO A 196 -9.93 8.57 -9.09
CA PRO A 196 -9.40 7.24 -8.78
C PRO A 196 -9.95 6.64 -7.48
N LEU A 197 -10.33 7.46 -6.48
CA LEU A 197 -10.92 6.97 -5.23
C LEU A 197 -12.34 6.44 -5.45
N ARG A 198 -13.17 7.17 -6.21
CA ARG A 198 -14.52 6.72 -6.58
C ARG A 198 -14.46 5.46 -7.44
N ARG A 199 -13.51 5.42 -8.38
CA ARG A 199 -13.27 4.27 -9.25
C ARG A 199 -12.78 3.04 -8.49
N SER A 200 -11.89 3.22 -7.53
CA SER A 200 -11.46 2.16 -6.61
C SER A 200 -12.64 1.56 -5.87
N ALA A 201 -13.50 2.40 -5.29
CA ALA A 201 -14.68 1.92 -4.56
C ALA A 201 -15.66 1.16 -5.47
N SER A 202 -15.87 1.60 -6.72
CA SER A 202 -16.73 0.87 -7.66
C SER A 202 -16.15 -0.49 -8.04
N LEU A 203 -14.84 -0.56 -8.29
CA LEU A 203 -14.16 -1.81 -8.67
C LEU A 203 -14.12 -2.82 -7.52
N VAL A 204 -13.95 -2.35 -6.29
CA VAL A 204 -13.88 -3.22 -5.10
C VAL A 204 -15.26 -3.68 -4.61
N SER A 205 -16.34 -2.94 -4.92
CA SER A 205 -17.71 -3.20 -4.42
C SER A 205 -18.18 -4.66 -4.55
N GLY A 206 -17.87 -5.33 -5.67
CA GLY A 206 -18.24 -6.75 -5.89
C GLY A 206 -17.27 -7.78 -5.29
N MET A 207 -16.09 -7.36 -4.85
CA MET A 207 -15.00 -8.23 -4.38
C MET A 207 -14.44 -7.77 -3.02
N THR A 208 -15.25 -7.03 -2.25
CA THR A 208 -14.90 -6.48 -0.93
C THR A 208 -14.33 -7.53 0.04
N PRO A 209 -14.86 -8.77 0.18
CA PRO A 209 -14.30 -9.72 1.13
C PRO A 209 -12.90 -10.21 0.69
N VAL A 210 -12.68 -10.36 -0.62
CA VAL A 210 -11.38 -10.79 -1.16
C VAL A 210 -10.35 -9.68 -0.96
N ALA A 211 -10.71 -8.43 -1.30
CA ALA A 211 -9.87 -7.26 -1.06
C ALA A 211 -9.56 -7.06 0.43
N ALA A 212 -10.55 -7.20 1.30
CA ALA A 212 -10.39 -7.12 2.74
C ALA A 212 -9.46 -8.22 3.26
N SER A 213 -9.64 -9.47 2.81
CA SER A 213 -8.79 -10.59 3.22
C SER A 213 -7.32 -10.38 2.83
N SER A 214 -7.07 -9.86 1.61
CA SER A 214 -5.71 -9.57 1.14
C SER A 214 -5.07 -8.46 1.97
N PHE A 215 -5.81 -7.37 2.18
CA PHE A 215 -5.36 -6.24 2.99
C PHE A 215 -5.03 -6.68 4.42
N LEU A 216 -5.91 -7.44 5.08
CA LEU A 216 -5.71 -7.93 6.44
C LEU A 216 -4.55 -8.92 6.54
N PHE A 217 -4.36 -9.79 5.55
CA PHE A 217 -3.22 -10.71 5.50
C PHE A 217 -1.88 -9.95 5.47
N PHE A 218 -1.71 -9.01 4.54
CA PHE A 218 -0.47 -8.23 4.48
C PHE A 218 -0.30 -7.28 5.67
N ALA A 219 -1.39 -6.66 6.16
CA ALA A 219 -1.35 -5.78 7.30
C ALA A 219 -0.96 -6.51 8.59
N SER A 220 -1.49 -7.72 8.82
CA SER A 220 -1.16 -8.52 10.00
C SER A 220 0.30 -8.98 10.00
N LEU A 221 0.83 -9.42 8.86
CA LEU A 221 2.24 -9.80 8.73
C LEU A 221 3.18 -8.61 8.96
N GLN A 222 2.86 -7.44 8.40
CA GLN A 222 3.63 -6.22 8.64
C GLN A 222 3.56 -5.78 10.11
N ALA A 223 2.37 -5.82 10.72
CA ALA A 223 2.18 -5.50 12.13
C ALA A 223 2.99 -6.44 13.02
N LEU A 224 2.99 -7.75 12.74
CA LEU A 224 3.77 -8.74 13.47
C LEU A 224 5.28 -8.45 13.37
N LEU A 225 5.79 -8.15 12.18
CA LEU A 225 7.22 -7.78 12.01
C LEU A 225 7.57 -6.50 12.78
N LEU A 226 6.75 -5.46 12.67
CA LEU A 226 6.98 -4.20 13.39
C LEU A 226 6.89 -4.40 14.91
N TRP A 227 5.98 -5.27 15.37
CA TRP A 227 5.87 -5.65 16.77
C TRP A 227 7.14 -6.34 17.28
N THR A 228 7.71 -7.28 16.51
CA THR A 228 8.99 -7.93 16.87
C THR A 228 10.16 -6.94 16.92
N ALA A 229 10.16 -5.93 16.05
CA ALA A 229 11.16 -4.86 16.09
C ALA A 229 10.96 -3.92 17.30
N PHE A 230 9.71 -3.69 17.72
CA PHE A 230 9.40 -2.89 18.89
C PHE A 230 9.79 -3.59 20.20
N LEU A 231 9.51 -4.89 20.34
CA LEU A 231 9.96 -5.68 21.51
C LEU A 231 11.48 -5.62 21.67
N LEU A 232 12.23 -5.64 20.56
CA LEU A 232 13.68 -5.50 20.61
C LEU A 232 14.14 -4.17 21.22
N ARG A 233 13.34 -3.10 21.08
CA ARG A 233 13.65 -1.79 21.68
C ARG A 233 13.52 -1.81 23.20
N SER A 234 12.58 -2.57 23.76
CA SER A 234 12.33 -2.58 25.21
C SER A 234 13.44 -3.27 25.99
N ASP A 235 14.13 -4.22 25.37
CA ASP A 235 15.10 -5.07 26.06
C ASP A 235 16.47 -4.42 26.24
N GLY A 236 16.64 -3.17 25.81
CA GLY A 236 17.80 -2.34 26.14
C GLY A 236 19.11 -2.75 25.46
N TRP A 237 19.05 -3.56 24.40
CA TRP A 237 20.24 -4.06 23.72
C TRP A 237 21.03 -2.90 23.13
N ALA A 238 22.31 -2.85 23.46
CA ALA A 238 23.21 -1.84 22.94
C ALA A 238 23.43 -2.09 21.45
N TRP A 239 23.58 -1.02 20.66
CA TRP A 239 23.96 -1.05 19.24
C TRP A 239 25.26 -1.85 18.92
N LYS A 240 25.92 -2.37 19.95
CA LYS A 240 27.16 -3.13 19.90
C LYS A 240 26.93 -4.64 19.72
N ASP A 241 25.70 -5.12 19.91
CA ASP A 241 25.38 -6.53 19.77
C ASP A 241 25.15 -6.90 18.30
N TRP A 242 25.93 -7.86 17.82
CA TRP A 242 25.78 -8.41 16.46
C TRP A 242 24.36 -8.95 16.23
N ALA A 243 23.74 -9.53 17.26
CA ALA A 243 22.35 -10.02 17.20
C ALA A 243 21.36 -8.90 16.83
N PHE A 244 21.51 -7.71 17.42
CA PHE A 244 20.67 -6.54 17.14
C PHE A 244 20.79 -6.09 15.68
N ILE A 245 22.02 -6.00 15.16
CA ILE A 245 22.29 -5.64 13.76
C ILE A 245 21.66 -6.68 12.82
N THR A 246 21.89 -7.97 13.08
CA THR A 246 21.34 -9.04 12.25
C THR A 246 19.80 -9.03 12.24
N GLN A 247 19.17 -8.73 13.37
CA GLN A 247 17.71 -8.67 13.46
C GLN A 247 17.13 -7.45 12.73
N ILE A 248 17.78 -6.28 12.79
CA ILE A 248 17.36 -5.11 11.99
C ILE A 248 17.45 -5.42 10.49
N VAL A 249 18.56 -6.02 10.05
CA VAL A 249 18.74 -6.39 8.65
C VAL A 249 17.69 -7.43 8.23
N LEU A 250 17.44 -8.45 9.05
CA LEU A 250 16.44 -9.48 8.76
C LEU A 250 15.02 -8.90 8.73
N THR A 251 14.63 -8.10 9.72
CA THR A 251 13.30 -7.48 9.76
C THR A 251 13.10 -6.48 8.62
N SER A 252 14.13 -5.72 8.24
CA SER A 252 14.08 -4.80 7.10
C SER A 252 13.94 -5.53 5.77
N THR A 253 14.71 -6.59 5.57
CA THR A 253 14.62 -7.40 4.34
C THR A 253 13.27 -8.12 4.24
N LEU A 254 12.74 -8.65 5.34
CA LEU A 254 11.39 -9.24 5.37
C LEU A 254 10.29 -8.19 5.10
N LEU A 255 10.40 -7.00 5.69
CA LEU A 255 9.46 -5.92 5.46
C LEU A 255 9.50 -5.43 4.00
N MET A 256 10.69 -5.32 3.42
CA MET A 256 10.89 -5.02 1.99
C MET A 256 10.17 -6.04 1.11
N ILE A 257 10.37 -7.34 1.36
CA ILE A 257 9.72 -8.42 0.61
C ILE A 257 8.20 -8.34 0.76
N LEU A 258 7.67 -8.12 1.96
CA LEU A 258 6.23 -7.98 2.18
C LEU A 258 5.64 -6.77 1.46
N MET A 259 6.34 -5.63 1.42
CA MET A 259 5.88 -4.46 0.68
C MET A 259 5.84 -4.70 -0.83
N LEU A 260 6.82 -5.43 -1.38
CA LEU A 260 6.83 -5.86 -2.77
C LEU A 260 5.61 -6.75 -3.07
N TYR A 261 5.40 -7.81 -2.28
CA TYR A 261 4.27 -8.71 -2.47
C TYR A 261 2.93 -8.01 -2.29
N ARG A 262 2.81 -7.05 -1.36
CA ARG A 262 1.60 -6.25 -1.19
C ARG A 262 1.31 -5.41 -2.43
N ALA A 263 2.29 -4.69 -2.95
CA ALA A 263 2.12 -3.89 -4.16
C ALA A 263 1.75 -4.77 -5.38
N ALA A 264 2.37 -5.94 -5.51
CA ALA A 264 2.03 -6.91 -6.55
C ALA A 264 0.61 -7.49 -6.37
N ALA A 265 0.21 -7.83 -5.14
CA ALA A 265 -1.13 -8.32 -4.86
C ALA A 265 -2.21 -7.27 -5.14
N ASP A 266 -1.97 -6.01 -4.78
CA ASP A 266 -2.88 -4.90 -5.09
C ASP A 266 -3.03 -4.73 -6.61
N THR A 267 -1.95 -4.87 -7.39
CA THR A 267 -2.02 -4.80 -8.86
C THR A 267 -2.73 -5.97 -9.51
N VAL A 268 -2.50 -7.19 -9.02
CA VAL A 268 -3.18 -8.39 -9.51
C VAL A 268 -4.66 -8.34 -9.14
N LEU A 269 -4.99 -7.90 -7.93
CA LEU A 269 -6.37 -7.67 -7.50
C LEU A 269 -7.06 -6.62 -8.38
N TYR A 270 -6.38 -5.53 -8.74
CA TYR A 270 -6.89 -4.55 -9.70
C TYR A 270 -7.23 -5.19 -11.05
N MET A 271 -6.34 -6.02 -11.60
CA MET A 271 -6.59 -6.74 -12.86
C MET A 271 -7.78 -7.68 -12.76
N TYR A 272 -7.90 -8.43 -11.67
CA TYR A 272 -9.05 -9.31 -11.44
C TYR A 272 -10.36 -8.52 -11.29
N CYS A 273 -10.34 -7.40 -10.56
CA CYS A 273 -11.49 -6.51 -10.47
C CYS A 273 -11.91 -5.99 -11.85
N LYS A 274 -10.97 -5.57 -12.71
CA LYS A 274 -11.28 -5.20 -14.10
C LYS A 274 -11.84 -6.36 -14.92
N ALA A 275 -11.34 -7.58 -14.71
CA ALA A 275 -11.83 -8.77 -15.40
C ALA A 275 -13.30 -9.04 -15.08
N VAL A 276 -13.66 -8.97 -13.80
CA VAL A 276 -15.03 -9.21 -13.32
C VAL A 276 -16.01 -8.16 -13.86
N HIS A 277 -15.56 -6.91 -14.05
CA HIS A 277 -16.39 -5.85 -14.64
C HIS A 277 -16.42 -5.88 -16.18
N GLY A 278 -15.73 -6.83 -16.82
CA GLY A 278 -15.69 -6.97 -18.29
C GLY A 278 -14.81 -5.96 -19.02
N GLU A 279 -14.14 -5.06 -18.29
CA GLU A 279 -13.29 -4.01 -18.85
C GLU A 279 -11.92 -4.55 -19.29
N LEU A 280 -11.46 -5.65 -18.69
CA LEU A 280 -10.15 -6.24 -19.00
C LEU A 280 -10.04 -6.71 -20.47
N ALA A 281 -11.14 -7.21 -21.05
CA ALA A 281 -11.13 -7.67 -22.45
C ALA A 281 -10.86 -6.52 -23.43
N VAL A 282 -11.37 -5.32 -23.12
CA VAL A 282 -11.13 -4.10 -23.91
C VAL A 282 -9.68 -3.65 -23.76
N ASP A 283 -9.13 -3.66 -22.55
CA ASP A 283 -7.72 -3.31 -22.32
C ASP A 283 -6.76 -4.30 -23.01
N ILE A 284 -7.06 -5.60 -22.97
CA ILE A 284 -6.30 -6.61 -23.72
C ILE A 284 -6.37 -6.28 -25.21
N ALA A 285 -7.56 -6.05 -25.77
CA ALA A 285 -7.70 -5.72 -27.18
C ALA A 285 -6.90 -4.46 -27.57
N GLN A 286 -6.92 -3.41 -26.75
CA GLN A 286 -6.20 -2.17 -26.99
C GLN A 286 -4.68 -2.32 -26.82
N GLU A 287 -4.23 -3.04 -25.79
CA GLU A 287 -2.82 -3.29 -25.51
C GLU A 287 -2.19 -4.22 -26.56
N PHE A 288 -2.99 -5.04 -27.24
CA PHE A 288 -2.52 -5.88 -28.36
C PHE A 288 -2.87 -5.28 -29.73
N ALA A 289 -3.57 -4.15 -29.81
CA ALA A 289 -4.04 -3.56 -31.07
C ALA A 289 -2.91 -3.28 -32.07
N TRP A 290 -1.73 -2.88 -31.60
CA TRP A 290 -0.54 -2.66 -32.44
C TRP A 290 0.17 -3.95 -32.89
N GLN A 291 -0.19 -5.11 -32.34
CA GLN A 291 0.24 -6.42 -32.83
C GLN A 291 -0.76 -7.03 -33.82
N TYR A 292 -1.98 -6.48 -33.91
CA TYR A 292 -2.93 -6.81 -34.95
C TYR A 292 -2.69 -5.93 -36.16
N VAL A 293 -2.42 -6.55 -37.30
CA VAL A 293 -2.47 -5.87 -38.60
C VAL A 293 -3.94 -5.73 -38.97
N CYS A 294 -4.50 -4.52 -38.95
CA CYS A 294 -5.82 -4.28 -39.52
C CYS A 294 -5.76 -4.63 -41.02
N LEU A 295 -6.34 -5.77 -41.38
CA LEU A 295 -6.51 -6.14 -42.77
C LEU A 295 -7.61 -5.23 -43.35
N PRO A 296 -7.50 -4.77 -44.61
CA PRO A 296 -8.48 -3.87 -45.24
C PRO A 296 -9.90 -4.47 -45.36
N PHE A 297 -10.12 -5.69 -44.87
CA PHE A 297 -11.42 -6.37 -44.81
C PHE A 297 -12.13 -6.25 -43.45
N ASP A 298 -11.49 -5.65 -42.43
CA ASP A 298 -12.06 -5.51 -41.08
C ASP A 298 -12.82 -4.21 -40.82
N ASP A 299 -12.87 -3.30 -41.80
CA ASP A 299 -13.71 -2.09 -41.74
C ASP A 299 -15.20 -2.49 -41.86
N GLY A 300 -15.80 -2.82 -40.72
CA GLY A 300 -17.26 -3.01 -40.59
C GLY A 300 -17.71 -4.25 -39.82
N LYS A 301 -16.81 -5.08 -39.30
CA LYS A 301 -17.19 -6.27 -38.51
C LYS A 301 -16.76 -6.16 -37.05
N VAL A 302 -17.74 -6.40 -36.17
CA VAL A 302 -17.56 -6.39 -34.71
C VAL A 302 -16.60 -7.54 -34.33
N PRO A 303 -15.57 -7.31 -33.48
CA PRO A 303 -14.56 -8.33 -33.19
C PRO A 303 -15.21 -9.55 -32.52
N HIS A 304 -15.14 -10.69 -33.21
CA HIS A 304 -15.54 -11.99 -32.65
C HIS A 304 -14.33 -12.63 -31.99
N VAL A 305 -14.35 -12.68 -30.65
CA VAL A 305 -13.36 -13.39 -29.86
C VAL A 305 -13.62 -14.90 -30.02
N VAL A 306 -12.80 -15.57 -30.82
CA VAL A 306 -12.82 -17.02 -30.99
C VAL A 306 -12.01 -17.65 -29.86
N SER A 307 -12.65 -18.32 -28.90
CA SER A 307 -11.94 -19.13 -27.91
C SER A 307 -11.52 -20.46 -28.56
N VAL A 308 -10.21 -20.65 -28.74
CA VAL A 308 -9.67 -21.97 -29.11
C VAL A 308 -9.70 -22.84 -27.86
N VAL A 309 -10.58 -23.83 -27.84
CA VAL A 309 -10.58 -24.90 -26.84
C VAL A 309 -9.55 -25.94 -27.29
N HIS A 310 -8.44 -26.06 -26.56
CA HIS A 310 -7.56 -27.21 -26.71
C HIS A 310 -8.23 -28.42 -26.03
N VAL A 311 -8.38 -29.49 -26.82
CA VAL A 311 -8.86 -30.83 -26.41
C VAL A 311 -7.76 -31.57 -25.68
#